data_AF-A0A1D3RQ16-F1
#
_entry.id   AF-A0A1D3RQ16-F1
#
_cell.length_a   1.000
_cell.length_b   1.000
_cell.length_c   1.000
_cell.angle_alpha   90.00
_cell.angle_beta   90.00
_cell.angle_gamma   90.00
#
_symmetry.space_group_name_H-M   'P 1'
#
loop_
_entity.id
_entity.type
_entity.pdbx_description
1 polymer ?
#
loop_
_entity_poly.entity_id
_entity_poly.type
_entity_poly.pdbx_seq_one_letter_code
_entity_poly.pdbx_strand_id
1 'polypeptide(L)'
;MTVGYMHMLKLNHLVDDKMHARSTGPYSLVTQQPLGGKAQFGGQRFGEMEVWALEAYGAAYTLQEMLTVKSDDVTGRTRMYKNIVDGNHQMEAGMPESFNVLLKEIRSLAINIEVQ
;
A
#
# COMPACT_ATOMS: atom_id res chain seq x y z
N MET A 1 -46.45 22.71 11.18
CA MET A 1 -45.04 23.15 11.07
C MET A 1 -44.64 23.79 12.39
N THR A 2 -43.66 23.25 13.09
CA THR A 2 -43.09 23.86 14.31
C THR A 2 -41.80 24.60 13.94
N VAL A 3 -41.78 25.92 14.15
CA VAL A 3 -40.61 26.78 13.91
C VAL A 3 -40.10 27.23 15.28
N GLY A 4 -38.79 27.20 15.49
CA GLY A 4 -38.16 27.61 16.74
C GLY A 4 -36.67 27.86 16.58
N TYR A 5 -36.05 28.42 17.61
CA TYR A 5 -34.62 28.69 17.65
C TYR A 5 -33.87 27.49 18.24
N MET A 6 -32.98 26.90 17.45
CA MET A 6 -32.11 25.81 17.88
C MET A 6 -30.67 26.31 17.99
N HIS A 7 -30.00 25.98 19.08
CA HIS A 7 -28.56 26.20 19.22
C HIS A 7 -27.80 25.04 18.58
N MET A 8 -27.03 25.33 17.52
CA MET A 8 -26.18 24.35 16.83
C MET A 8 -24.71 24.58 17.16
N LEU A 9 -23.99 23.48 17.45
CA LEU A 9 -22.56 23.48 17.68
C LEU A 9 -21.81 22.95 16.46
N LYS A 10 -20.68 23.58 16.12
CA LYS A 10 -19.74 23.08 15.10
C LYS A 10 -18.61 22.31 15.76
N LEU A 11 -18.45 21.05 15.39
CA LEU A 11 -17.33 20.20 15.85
C LEU A 11 -16.06 20.47 15.05
N ASN A 12 -14.91 20.12 15.61
CA ASN A 12 -13.59 20.33 14.99
C ASN A 12 -13.24 19.31 13.88
N HIS A 13 -14.17 18.42 13.49
CA HIS A 13 -13.91 17.34 12.55
C HIS A 13 -14.07 17.81 11.10
N LEU A 14 -13.17 18.71 10.68
CA LEU A 14 -13.21 19.31 9.34
C LEU A 14 -12.78 18.31 8.28
N VAL A 15 -13.36 18.43 7.08
CA VAL A 15 -13.04 17.57 5.93
C VAL A 15 -11.63 17.83 5.40
N ASP A 16 -11.17 19.08 5.45
CA ASP A 16 -9.86 19.51 4.97
C ASP A 16 -8.71 18.79 5.70
N ASP A 17 -8.92 18.45 6.97
CA ASP A 17 -7.96 17.70 7.77
C ASP A 17 -7.92 16.21 7.40
N LYS A 18 -9.02 15.66 6.88
CA LYS A 18 -9.18 14.23 6.59
C LYS A 18 -8.80 13.86 5.16
N MET A 19 -9.04 14.75 4.20
CA MET A 19 -8.70 14.48 2.80
C MET A 19 -7.19 14.37 2.61
N HIS A 20 -6.75 13.29 1.96
CA HIS A 20 -5.36 13.02 1.59
C HIS A 20 -5.31 11.99 0.46
N ALA A 21 -4.44 12.22 -0.52
CA ALA A 21 -4.19 11.30 -1.61
C ALA A 21 -2.69 11.27 -1.94
N ARG A 22 -2.22 10.16 -2.49
CA ARG A 22 -0.83 10.01 -2.95
C ARG A 22 -0.77 9.18 -4.21
N SER A 23 0.23 9.46 -5.05
CA SER A 23 0.62 8.63 -6.19
C SER A 23 1.94 7.92 -5.90
N THR A 24 3.02 8.69 -5.69
CA THR A 24 4.34 8.24 -5.25
C THR A 24 4.77 9.03 -4.00
N GLY A 25 5.77 8.55 -3.26
CA GLY A 25 6.19 9.19 -2.01
C GLY A 25 7.36 8.45 -1.35
N PRO A 26 7.69 8.78 -0.10
CA PRO A 26 8.78 8.13 0.62
C PRO A 26 8.45 6.68 1.00
N TYR A 27 9.51 5.88 1.14
CA TYR A 27 9.49 4.45 1.46
C TYR A 27 10.37 4.15 2.68
N SER A 28 10.01 3.10 3.41
CA SER A 28 10.80 2.56 4.52
C SER A 28 12.12 1.98 4.01
N LEU A 29 13.21 2.23 4.74
CA LEU A 29 14.54 1.67 4.39
C LEU A 29 14.61 0.16 4.55
N VAL A 30 13.85 -0.42 5.48
CA VAL A 30 13.92 -1.85 5.81
C VAL A 30 13.10 -2.67 4.83
N THR A 31 11.80 -2.37 4.71
CA THR A 31 10.85 -3.19 3.95
C THR A 31 10.51 -2.62 2.57
N GLN A 32 11.01 -1.43 2.22
CA GLN A 32 10.69 -0.74 0.96
C GLN A 32 9.20 -0.43 0.75
N GLN A 33 8.39 -0.55 1.81
CA GLN A 33 6.97 -0.22 1.81
C GLN A 33 6.72 1.29 2.01
N PRO A 34 5.61 1.83 1.51
CA PRO A 34 5.28 3.25 1.68
C PRO A 34 5.11 3.62 3.16
N LEU A 35 5.57 4.81 3.56
CA LEU A 35 5.33 5.31 4.93
C LEU A 35 3.84 5.52 5.20
N GLY A 36 3.44 5.56 6.48
CA GLY A 36 2.07 5.78 6.92
C GLY A 36 1.78 7.23 7.34
N GLY A 37 0.52 7.65 7.21
CA GLY A 37 0.02 8.92 7.76
C GLY A 37 0.18 10.15 6.84
N LYS A 38 -0.80 11.07 6.92
CA LYS A 38 -0.89 12.28 6.08
C LYS A 38 0.36 13.16 6.14
N ALA A 39 0.94 13.32 7.33
CA ALA A 39 2.09 14.20 7.55
C ALA A 39 3.38 13.77 6.80
N GLN A 40 3.50 12.49 6.46
CA GLN A 40 4.69 11.94 5.77
C GLN A 40 4.42 11.65 4.29
N PHE A 41 3.36 12.23 3.72
CA PHE A 41 2.82 11.81 2.42
C PHE A 41 2.59 10.29 2.36
N GLY A 42 2.16 9.75 3.50
CA GLY A 42 2.00 8.33 3.74
C GLY A 42 0.78 7.75 3.03
N GLY A 43 0.79 6.43 2.88
CA GLY A 43 -0.18 5.66 2.14
C GLY A 43 -1.20 5.05 3.04
N GLN A 44 -2.28 4.59 2.44
CA GLN A 44 -3.29 3.84 3.15
C GLN A 44 -2.80 2.41 3.32
N ARG A 45 -3.03 1.87 4.51
CA ARG A 45 -2.75 0.46 4.79
C ARG A 45 -3.79 -0.37 4.07
N PHE A 46 -3.32 -1.22 3.15
CA PHE A 46 -4.12 -2.31 2.64
C PHE A 46 -4.04 -3.47 3.64
N GLY A 47 -5.14 -3.76 4.32
CA GLY A 47 -5.22 -4.67 5.45
C GLY A 47 -5.53 -6.11 5.07
N GLU A 48 -5.36 -7.01 6.03
CA GLU A 48 -5.63 -8.45 5.88
C GLU A 48 -7.09 -8.73 5.48
N MET A 49 -8.05 -8.02 6.07
CA MET A 49 -9.47 -8.17 5.70
C MET A 49 -9.77 -7.74 4.26
N GLU A 50 -9.01 -6.79 3.72
CA GLU A 50 -9.19 -6.30 2.34
C GLU A 50 -8.55 -7.28 1.34
N VAL A 51 -7.45 -7.92 1.73
CA VAL A 51 -6.88 -9.08 1.02
C VAL A 51 -7.91 -10.20 0.94
N TRP A 52 -8.50 -10.60 2.07
CA TRP A 52 -9.54 -11.65 2.09
C TRP A 52 -10.73 -11.30 1.20
N ALA A 53 -11.15 -10.04 1.18
CA ALA A 53 -12.22 -9.60 0.31
C ALA A 53 -11.86 -9.81 -1.17
N LEU A 54 -10.65 -9.42 -1.61
CA LEU A 54 -10.21 -9.64 -3.00
C LEU A 54 -10.04 -11.11 -3.36
N GLU A 55 -9.56 -11.93 -2.42
CA GLU A 55 -9.44 -13.38 -2.59
C GLU A 55 -10.82 -14.03 -2.77
N ALA A 56 -11.82 -13.63 -1.97
CA ALA A 56 -13.19 -14.12 -2.08
C ALA A 56 -13.84 -13.76 -3.44
N TYR A 57 -13.47 -12.61 -4.01
CA TYR A 57 -13.88 -12.24 -5.38
C TYR A 57 -13.08 -12.97 -6.48
N GLY A 58 -12.01 -13.69 -6.14
CA GLY A 58 -11.13 -14.33 -7.12
C GLY A 58 -10.27 -13.33 -7.92
N ALA A 59 -10.03 -12.13 -7.38
CA ALA A 59 -9.34 -11.04 -8.07
C ALA A 59 -7.80 -11.17 -8.01
N ALA A 60 -7.26 -12.30 -8.51
CA ALA A 60 -5.85 -12.66 -8.37
C ALA A 60 -4.88 -11.61 -8.96
N TYR A 61 -5.15 -11.07 -10.16
CA TYR A 61 -4.29 -10.07 -10.79
C TYR A 61 -4.28 -8.73 -10.03
N THR A 62 -5.44 -8.29 -9.55
CA THR A 62 -5.54 -7.07 -8.74
C THR A 62 -4.79 -7.25 -7.41
N LEU A 63 -4.95 -8.41 -6.78
CA LEU A 63 -4.25 -8.71 -5.54
C LEU A 63 -2.73 -8.77 -5.74
N GLN A 64 -2.26 -9.42 -6.79
CA GLN A 64 -0.84 -9.45 -7.15
C GLN A 64 -0.29 -8.04 -7.35
N GLU A 65 -0.99 -7.17 -8.06
CA GLU A 65 -0.58 -5.78 -8.28
C GLU A 65 -0.49 -4.98 -6.97
N MET A 66 -1.48 -5.13 -6.09
CA MET A 66 -1.51 -4.43 -4.80
C MET A 66 -0.39 -4.88 -3.86
N LEU A 67 -0.04 -6.18 -3.86
CA LEU A 67 0.94 -6.77 -2.94
C LEU A 67 2.38 -6.80 -3.47
N THR A 68 2.65 -6.39 -4.71
CA THR A 68 4.00 -6.42 -5.29
C THR A 68 4.39 -5.06 -5.86
N VAL A 69 3.98 -4.78 -7.09
CA VAL A 69 4.40 -3.62 -7.88
C VAL A 69 3.98 -2.29 -7.27
N LYS A 70 2.86 -2.26 -6.54
CA LYS A 70 2.39 -1.06 -5.81
C LYS A 70 2.98 -0.92 -4.39
N SER A 71 3.53 -1.98 -3.79
CA SER A 71 3.95 -2.01 -2.38
C SER A 71 5.47 -1.91 -2.18
N ASP A 72 6.23 -2.94 -2.53
CA ASP A 72 7.60 -3.15 -2.09
C ASP A 72 8.50 -3.82 -3.12
N ASP A 73 8.02 -4.06 -4.35
CA ASP A 73 8.91 -4.38 -5.48
C ASP A 73 9.59 -3.11 -6.02
N VAL A 74 10.85 -2.91 -5.64
CA VAL A 74 11.65 -1.73 -6.00
C VAL A 74 11.87 -1.62 -7.50
N THR A 75 12.06 -2.76 -8.18
CA THR A 75 12.29 -2.78 -9.63
C THR A 75 10.99 -2.69 -10.40
N GLY A 76 9.98 -3.45 -9.97
CA GLY A 76 8.65 -3.50 -10.56
C GLY A 76 7.96 -2.14 -10.52
N ARG A 77 8.04 -1.39 -9.42
CA ARG A 77 7.40 -0.06 -9.34
C ARG A 77 7.94 0.94 -10.35
N THR A 78 9.25 0.95 -10.54
CA THR A 78 9.92 1.89 -11.46
C THR A 78 9.58 1.56 -12.90
N ARG A 79 9.58 0.25 -13.22
CA ARG A 79 9.17 -0.25 -14.53
C ARG A 79 7.70 0.02 -14.81
N MET A 80 6.82 -0.23 -13.85
CA MET A 80 5.38 0.03 -13.99
C MET A 80 5.11 1.52 -14.23
N TYR A 81 5.74 2.40 -13.47
CA TYR A 81 5.62 3.84 -13.70
C TYR A 81 6.05 4.23 -15.11
N LYS A 82 7.21 3.72 -15.56
CA LYS A 82 7.69 3.95 -16.93
C LYS A 82 6.72 3.41 -17.98
N ASN A 83 6.22 2.20 -17.80
CA ASN A 83 5.27 1.56 -18.71
C ASN A 83 3.98 2.38 -18.85
N ILE A 84 3.44 2.90 -17.74
CA ILE A 84 2.26 3.78 -17.76
C ILE A 84 2.55 5.08 -18.53
N VAL A 85 3.73 5.67 -18.34
CA VAL A 85 4.13 6.90 -19.05
C VAL A 85 4.34 6.66 -20.55
N ASP A 86 4.94 5.52 -20.90
CA ASP A 86 5.25 5.12 -22.28
C ASP A 86 4.03 4.53 -23.03
N GLY A 87 2.91 4.31 -22.34
CA GLY A 87 1.71 3.69 -22.91
C GLY A 87 1.83 2.18 -23.14
N ASN A 88 2.81 1.52 -22.51
CA ASN A 88 2.96 0.07 -22.52
C ASN A 88 2.23 -0.53 -21.30
N HIS A 89 1.51 -1.63 -21.46
CA HIS A 89 0.70 -2.27 -20.41
C HIS A 89 1.28 -3.58 -19.89
N GLN A 90 2.58 -3.79 -20.04
CA GLN A 90 3.27 -4.96 -19.50
C GLN A 90 3.46 -4.83 -17.98
N MET A 91 3.11 -5.88 -17.26
CA MET A 91 3.33 -6.01 -15.83
C MET A 91 4.10 -7.29 -15.55
N GLU A 92 5.23 -7.14 -14.88
CA GLU A 92 6.01 -8.26 -14.34
C GLU A 92 6.17 -8.02 -12.85
N ALA A 93 5.65 -8.95 -12.04
CA ALA A 93 5.78 -8.90 -10.59
C ALA A 93 6.97 -9.76 -10.15
N GLY A 94 7.86 -9.19 -9.35
CA GLY A 94 8.95 -9.90 -8.70
C GLY A 94 8.61 -10.39 -7.29
N MET A 95 9.62 -10.93 -6.62
CA MET A 95 9.54 -11.25 -5.19
C MET A 95 9.53 -9.96 -4.35
N PRO A 96 8.60 -9.80 -3.39
CA PRO A 96 8.57 -8.66 -2.47
C PRO A 96 9.83 -8.56 -1.60
N GLU A 97 10.30 -7.33 -1.34
CA GLU A 97 11.45 -7.12 -0.45
C GLU A 97 11.14 -7.51 0.99
N SER A 98 9.89 -7.37 1.45
CA SER A 98 9.48 -7.84 2.77
C SER A 98 9.73 -9.33 2.99
N PHE A 99 9.59 -10.16 1.96
CA PHE A 99 9.91 -11.58 2.03
C PHE A 99 11.41 -11.84 2.09
N ASN A 100 12.22 -11.06 1.36
CA ASN A 100 13.67 -11.13 1.46
C ASN A 100 14.17 -10.76 2.87
N VAL A 101 13.55 -9.75 3.49
CA VAL A 101 13.82 -9.37 4.88
C VAL A 101 13.51 -10.53 5.81
N LEU A 102 12.33 -11.15 5.67
CA LEU A 102 11.93 -12.33 6.47
C LEU A 102 12.94 -13.48 6.35
N LEU A 103 13.39 -13.82 5.12
CA LEU A 103 14.39 -14.87 4.92
C LEU A 103 15.70 -14.56 5.64
N LYS A 104 16.15 -13.30 5.60
CA LYS A 104 17.37 -12.87 6.31
C LYS A 104 17.19 -12.94 7.83
N GLU A 105 16.02 -12.56 8.35
CA GLU A 105 15.70 -12.67 9.77
C GLU A 105 15.70 -14.13 10.24
N ILE A 106 15.10 -15.05 9.49
CA ILE A 106 15.11 -16.47 9.86
C ILE A 106 16.54 -17.06 9.80
N ARG A 107 17.33 -16.72 8.78
CA ARG A 107 18.74 -17.15 8.68
C ARG A 107 19.60 -16.64 9.84
N SER A 108 19.27 -15.48 10.40
CA SER A 108 19.97 -14.94 11.58
C SER A 108 19.80 -15.81 12.84
N LEU A 109 18.76 -16.66 12.87
CA LEU A 109 18.50 -17.63 13.93
C LEU A 109 19.22 -18.98 13.72
N ALA A 110 20.20 -19.04 12.82
CA ALA A 110 20.90 -20.27 12.42
C ALA A 110 20.00 -21.35 11.78
N ILE A 111 18.88 -20.95 11.19
CA ILE A 111 18.00 -21.83 10.42
C ILE A 111 18.30 -21.63 8.93
N ASN A 112 18.72 -22.68 8.22
CA ASN A 112 18.92 -22.60 6.77
C ASN A 112 17.58 -22.76 6.03
N ILE A 113 17.20 -21.73 5.28
CA ILE A 113 16.05 -21.76 4.37
C ILE A 113 16.54 -21.35 2.99
N GLU A 114 16.22 -22.16 2.00
CA GLU A 114 16.47 -21.92 0.58
C GLU A 114 15.15 -21.98 -0.19
N VAL A 115 14.97 -21.05 -1.11
CA VAL A 115 13.81 -20.99 -2.01
C VAL A 115 14.29 -21.51 -3.37
N GLN A 116 13.60 -22.51 -3.91
CA GLN A 116 13.86 -23.08 -5.23
C GLN A 116 13.26 -22.25 -6.35
#